data_AF-R9IF86-F1
#
_entry.id   AF-R9IF86-F1
#
_cell.length_a   1.000
_cell.length_b   1.000
_cell.length_c   1.000
_cell.angle_alpha   90.00
_cell.angle_beta   90.00
_cell.angle_gamma   90.00
#
_symmetry.space_group_name_H-M   'P 1'
#
loop_
_entity.id
_entity.type
_entity.pdbx_description
1 polymer ?
#
loop_
_entity_poly.entity_id
_entity_poly.type
_entity_poly.pdbx_seq_one_letter_code
_entity_poly.pdbx_strand_id
1 'polypeptide(L)'
;MYVKNLKELIMYICNLIRKGTFWFSVKYIFWVILDKIRGVDYVKNESYEKLGLNPEESSVFQATRDIKYLKKVLNDLEITPDDAILDLSCGKGYLMKIFASYPFKKVGGVELSEKLSRTTQENLNKEKISNYEIFNENAATFNQYNEYNYIYMFNPFPSAVMKSVINNLEKTNLDNKRITIIYHHPVCHEAITGGVF
;
A
#
# COMPACT_ATOMS: atom_id res chain seq x y z
N MET A 1 -0.06 17.06 -25.22
CA MET A 1 -0.66 18.38 -25.50
C MET A 1 0.41 19.26 -26.13
N TYR A 2 0.23 19.68 -27.39
CA TYR A 2 1.20 20.49 -28.15
C TYR A 2 0.99 21.97 -27.81
N VAL A 3 2.02 22.66 -27.30
CA VAL A 3 1.97 24.09 -26.95
C VAL A 3 2.49 24.91 -28.12
N LYS A 4 1.75 25.93 -28.59
CA LYS A 4 2.04 26.60 -29.88
C LYS A 4 3.03 27.77 -29.78
N ASN A 5 3.26 28.35 -28.59
CA ASN A 5 4.29 29.38 -28.39
C ASN A 5 4.74 29.51 -26.91
N LEU A 6 5.81 30.29 -26.69
CA LEU A 6 6.44 30.49 -25.37
C LEU A 6 5.49 31.10 -24.32
N LYS A 7 4.57 31.98 -24.72
CA LYS A 7 3.60 32.62 -23.81
C LYS A 7 2.58 31.62 -23.27
N GLU A 8 2.06 30.75 -24.14
CA GLU A 8 1.17 29.65 -23.75
C GLU A 8 1.88 28.63 -22.85
N LEU A 9 3.16 28.34 -23.11
CA LEU A 9 3.96 27.45 -22.28
C LEU A 9 4.15 28.03 -20.87
N ILE A 10 4.47 29.32 -20.78
CA ILE A 10 4.61 30.02 -19.49
C ILE A 10 3.28 30.03 -18.74
N MET A 11 2.16 30.38 -19.39
CA MET A 11 0.85 30.37 -18.73
C MET A 11 0.44 28.97 -18.27
N TYR A 12 0.73 27.93 -19.06
CA TYR A 12 0.47 26.55 -18.68
C TYR A 12 1.31 26.12 -17.47
N ILE A 13 2.61 26.41 -17.47
CA ILE A 13 3.50 26.12 -16.34
C ILE A 13 3.06 26.92 -15.10
N CYS A 14 2.74 28.20 -15.22
CA CYS A 14 2.20 29.01 -14.12
C CYS A 14 0.89 28.43 -13.57
N ASN A 15 0.00 27.91 -14.43
CA ASN A 15 -1.23 27.26 -14.00
C ASN A 15 -0.95 25.93 -13.27
N LEU A 16 0.01 25.13 -13.75
CA LEU A 16 0.45 23.91 -13.05
C LEU A 16 1.10 24.22 -11.70
N ILE A 17 1.90 25.28 -11.60
CA ILE A 17 2.50 25.75 -10.33
C ILE A 17 1.40 26.21 -9.38
N ARG A 18 0.45 27.02 -9.87
CA ARG A 18 -0.68 27.57 -9.09
C ARG A 18 -1.62 26.49 -8.58
N LYS A 19 -1.83 25.42 -9.35
CA LYS A 19 -2.63 24.25 -8.95
C LYS A 19 -1.85 23.24 -8.08
N GLY A 20 -0.58 23.50 -7.78
CA GLY A 20 0.30 22.59 -7.03
C GLY A 20 0.72 21.33 -7.79
N THR A 21 0.16 21.08 -8.98
CA THR A 21 0.41 19.90 -9.81
C THR A 21 1.82 19.87 -10.40
N PHE A 22 2.43 21.03 -10.64
CA PHE A 22 3.81 21.12 -11.13
C PHE A 22 4.80 20.45 -10.17
N TRP A 23 4.72 20.79 -8.88
CA TRP A 23 5.60 20.24 -7.84
C TRP A 23 5.35 18.75 -7.63
N PHE A 24 4.11 18.29 -7.78
CA PHE A 24 3.78 16.87 -7.76
C PHE A 24 4.46 16.12 -8.92
N SER A 25 4.39 16.65 -10.15
CA SER A 25 5.06 16.06 -11.30
C SER A 25 6.59 16.03 -11.15
N VAL A 26 7.19 17.09 -10.62
CA VAL A 26 8.63 17.14 -10.33
C VAL A 26 9.02 16.09 -9.29
N LYS A 27 8.26 15.98 -8.18
CA LYS A 27 8.47 14.94 -7.16
C LYS A 27 8.34 13.53 -7.73
N TYR A 28 7.32 13.29 -8.56
CA TYR A 28 7.10 12.01 -9.21
C TYR A 28 8.29 11.62 -10.11
N ILE A 29 8.77 12.53 -10.96
CA ILE A 29 9.93 12.28 -11.83
C ILE A 29 11.17 11.97 -10.98
N PHE A 30 11.39 12.74 -9.91
CA PHE A 30 12.50 12.49 -8.99
C PHE A 30 12.40 11.10 -8.34
N TRP A 31 11.21 10.68 -7.92
CA TRP A 31 10.99 9.34 -7.39
C TRP A 31 11.27 8.23 -8.40
N VAL A 32 10.84 8.39 -9.65
CA VAL A 32 11.14 7.43 -10.73
C VAL A 32 12.65 7.33 -10.99
N ILE A 33 13.35 8.47 -10.97
CA ILE A 33 14.81 8.48 -11.11
C ILE A 33 15.48 7.75 -9.94
N LEU A 34 15.05 8.01 -8.71
CA LEU A 34 15.56 7.33 -7.51
C LEU A 34 15.32 5.82 -7.55
N ASP A 35 14.15 5.39 -8.00
CA ASP A 35 13.80 3.98 -8.17
C ASP A 35 14.76 3.32 -9.18
N LYS A 36 14.96 3.98 -10.33
CA LYS A 36 15.89 3.51 -11.35
C LYS A 36 17.34 3.42 -10.86
N ILE A 37 17.81 4.40 -10.09
CA ILE A 37 19.16 4.40 -9.49
C ILE A 37 19.32 3.23 -8.51
N ARG A 38 18.29 2.96 -7.71
CA ARG A 38 18.26 1.83 -6.75
C ARG A 38 18.01 0.48 -7.43
N GLY A 39 17.54 0.48 -8.67
CA GLY A 39 17.15 -0.72 -9.41
C GLY A 39 15.89 -1.36 -8.85
N VAL A 40 14.96 -0.55 -8.34
CA VAL A 40 13.63 -0.95 -7.84
C VAL A 40 12.55 -0.29 -8.70
N ASP A 41 11.31 -0.75 -8.58
CA ASP A 41 10.12 -0.14 -9.18
C ASP A 41 9.01 -0.06 -8.13
N TYR A 42 8.89 1.06 -7.44
CA TYR A 42 7.81 1.28 -6.47
C TYR A 42 6.73 2.24 -6.99
N VAL A 43 7.11 3.17 -7.88
CA VAL A 43 6.29 4.36 -8.19
C VAL A 43 5.60 4.30 -9.54
N LYS A 44 6.05 3.44 -10.45
CA LYS A 44 5.45 3.36 -11.78
C LYS A 44 4.05 2.77 -11.67
N ASN A 45 3.04 3.55 -12.08
CA ASN A 45 1.66 3.07 -12.11
C ASN A 45 1.44 2.02 -13.20
N GLU A 46 0.48 1.13 -12.97
CA GLU A 46 0.06 0.07 -13.90
C GLU A 46 -1.46 0.15 -14.08
N SER A 47 -1.96 -0.03 -15.32
CA SER A 47 -3.40 -0.06 -15.58
C SER A 47 -3.98 -1.43 -15.24
N TYR A 48 -5.30 -1.49 -15.01
CA TYR A 48 -6.01 -2.75 -14.80
C TYR A 48 -5.71 -3.78 -15.90
N GLU A 49 -5.72 -3.38 -17.17
CA GLU A 49 -5.45 -4.28 -18.30
C GLU A 49 -4.08 -4.92 -18.21
N LYS A 50 -3.06 -4.15 -17.79
CA LYS A 50 -1.69 -4.65 -17.62
C LYS A 50 -1.51 -5.53 -16.40
N LEU A 51 -2.43 -5.46 -15.45
CA LEU A 51 -2.42 -6.24 -14.22
C LEU A 51 -3.36 -7.46 -14.32
N GLY A 52 -4.19 -7.55 -15.36
CA GLY A 52 -5.22 -8.59 -15.49
C GLY A 52 -6.31 -8.49 -14.44
N LEU A 53 -6.59 -7.28 -13.93
CA LEU A 53 -7.49 -7.06 -12.79
C LEU A 53 -8.86 -6.52 -13.24
N ASN A 54 -9.91 -6.96 -12.55
CA ASN A 54 -11.27 -6.42 -12.69
C ASN A 54 -11.50 -5.28 -11.66
N PRO A 55 -12.03 -4.11 -12.07
CA PRO A 55 -12.41 -3.03 -11.14
C PRO A 55 -13.40 -3.43 -10.04
N GLU A 56 -14.18 -4.50 -10.23
CA GLU A 56 -15.09 -5.03 -9.20
C GLU A 56 -14.37 -5.81 -8.09
N GLU A 57 -13.12 -6.22 -8.35
CA GLU A 57 -12.33 -7.07 -7.45
C GLU A 57 -11.15 -6.31 -6.86
N SER A 58 -10.70 -5.23 -7.51
CA SER A 58 -9.52 -4.47 -7.10
C SER A 58 -9.61 -3.00 -7.49
N SER A 59 -8.92 -2.15 -6.72
CA SER A 59 -8.69 -0.75 -7.06
C SER A 59 -7.43 -0.59 -7.92
N VAL A 60 -7.34 0.47 -8.73
CA VAL A 60 -6.13 0.77 -9.50
C VAL A 60 -4.96 0.92 -8.53
N PHE A 61 -3.84 0.28 -8.85
CA PHE A 61 -2.60 0.47 -8.09
C PHE A 61 -2.22 1.95 -8.06
N GLN A 62 -2.18 2.51 -6.85
CA GLN A 62 -1.74 3.87 -6.59
C GLN A 62 -0.48 3.83 -5.74
N ALA A 63 0.65 4.24 -6.33
CA ALA A 63 1.89 4.33 -5.58
C ALA A 63 1.75 5.36 -4.44
N THR A 64 1.87 4.89 -3.20
CA THR A 64 1.94 5.77 -2.02
C THR A 64 3.39 6.05 -1.68
N ARG A 65 3.76 7.33 -1.56
CA ARG A 65 5.08 7.77 -1.08
C ARG A 65 5.02 8.81 0.02
N ASP A 66 3.88 9.46 0.22
CA ASP A 66 3.69 10.31 1.39
C ASP A 66 3.29 9.45 2.59
N ILE A 67 4.30 9.08 3.36
CA ILE A 67 4.16 8.22 4.55
C ILE A 67 4.29 9.02 5.85
N LYS A 68 4.21 10.36 5.80
CA LYS A 68 4.45 11.20 6.98
C LYS A 68 3.48 10.86 8.11
N TYR A 69 2.19 10.76 7.80
CA TYR A 69 1.17 10.41 8.79
C TYR A 69 1.28 8.96 9.24
N LEU A 70 1.54 8.02 8.31
CA LEU A 70 1.77 6.63 8.65
C LEU A 70 2.92 6.46 9.64
N LYS A 71 4.06 7.13 9.40
CA LYS A 71 5.20 7.11 10.32
C LYS A 71 4.86 7.69 11.68
N LYS A 72 4.04 8.74 11.73
CA LYS A 72 3.56 9.28 13.01
C LYS A 72 2.75 8.22 13.77
N VAL A 73 1.78 7.60 13.12
CA VAL A 73 0.97 6.52 13.72
C VAL A 73 1.86 5.38 14.20
N LEU A 74 2.78 4.88 13.36
CA LEU A 74 3.68 3.78 13.73
C LEU A 74 4.61 4.14 14.90
N ASN A 75 5.03 5.40 15.02
CA ASN A 75 5.86 5.85 16.14
C ASN A 75 5.07 6.01 17.45
N ASP A 76 3.76 6.23 17.36
CA ASP A 76 2.87 6.36 18.52
C ASP A 76 2.39 4.97 19.02
N LEU A 77 2.63 3.90 18.24
CA LEU A 77 2.29 2.51 18.59
C LEU A 77 3.44 1.83 19.35
N GLU A 78 3.09 1.01 20.33
CA GLU A 78 4.03 0.17 21.10
C GLU A 78 4.37 -1.11 20.31
N ILE A 79 5.11 -0.99 19.21
CA ILE A 79 5.52 -2.11 18.36
C ILE A 79 6.73 -2.84 18.98
N THR A 80 6.63 -4.16 19.12
CA THR A 80 7.64 -5.03 19.71
C THR A 80 8.21 -6.04 18.70
N PRO A 81 9.37 -6.66 18.97
CA PRO A 81 9.92 -7.76 18.16
C PRO A 81 9.13 -9.06 18.13
N ASP A 82 8.01 -9.16 18.85
CA ASP A 82 7.08 -10.28 18.75
C ASP A 82 5.89 -9.97 17.81
N ASP A 83 5.76 -8.72 17.37
CA ASP A 83 4.67 -8.28 16.52
C ASP A 83 4.91 -8.59 15.04
N ALA A 84 3.82 -8.79 14.31
CA ALA A 84 3.80 -9.02 12.88
C ALA A 84 2.73 -8.17 12.21
N ILE A 85 3.07 -7.59 11.07
CA ILE A 85 2.19 -6.72 10.30
C ILE A 85 1.86 -7.30 8.94
N LEU A 86 0.59 -7.20 8.54
CA LEU A 86 0.08 -7.60 7.23
C LEU A 86 -0.39 -6.38 6.45
N ASP A 87 0.21 -6.14 5.28
CA ASP A 87 -0.21 -5.12 4.31
C ASP A 87 -1.19 -5.72 3.29
N LEU A 88 -2.48 -5.41 3.43
CA LEU A 88 -3.49 -5.87 2.48
C LEU A 88 -3.51 -4.96 1.25
N SER A 89 -3.44 -5.55 0.06
CA SER A 89 -3.19 -4.86 -1.22
C SER A 89 -1.84 -4.12 -1.25
N CYS A 90 -0.76 -4.83 -0.92
CA CYS A 90 0.58 -4.26 -0.73
C CYS A 90 1.22 -3.73 -2.04
N GLY A 91 0.62 -4.02 -3.21
CA GLY A 91 1.06 -3.50 -4.49
C GLY A 91 2.51 -3.88 -4.80
N LYS A 92 3.38 -2.87 -5.01
CA LYS A 92 4.82 -3.06 -5.29
C LYS A 92 5.70 -3.10 -4.03
N GLY A 93 5.10 -3.15 -2.84
CA GLY A 93 5.81 -3.42 -1.58
C GLY A 93 6.52 -2.22 -0.96
N TYR A 94 6.18 -0.99 -1.38
CA TYR A 94 6.83 0.21 -0.80
C TYR A 94 6.54 0.34 0.69
N LEU A 95 5.32 0.08 1.13
CA LEU A 95 4.95 0.14 2.55
C LEU A 95 5.51 -1.04 3.34
N MET A 96 5.54 -2.25 2.77
CA MET A 96 6.25 -3.38 3.38
C MET A 96 7.70 -3.05 3.73
N LYS A 97 8.42 -2.35 2.84
CA LYS A 97 9.76 -1.84 3.15
C LYS A 97 9.76 -0.88 4.35
N ILE A 98 8.78 0.02 4.43
CA ILE A 98 8.66 0.94 5.58
C ILE A 98 8.41 0.14 6.86
N PHE A 99 7.48 -0.81 6.85
CA PHE A 99 7.19 -1.67 7.99
C PHE A 99 8.41 -2.50 8.43
N ALA A 100 9.21 -3.00 7.48
CA ALA A 100 10.44 -3.73 7.79
C ALA A 100 11.52 -2.87 8.49
N SER A 101 11.37 -1.54 8.49
CA SER A 101 12.25 -0.63 9.26
C SER A 101 11.80 -0.40 10.72
N TYR A 102 10.64 -0.96 11.10
CA TYR A 102 10.12 -0.99 12.47
C TYR A 102 10.42 -2.35 13.13
N PRO A 103 10.21 -2.51 14.45
CA PRO A 103 10.56 -3.74 15.16
C PRO A 103 9.79 -5.01 14.76
N PHE A 104 8.88 -4.97 13.79
CA PHE A 104 8.10 -6.14 13.37
C PHE A 104 8.99 -7.34 13.03
N LYS A 105 8.70 -8.47 13.66
CA LYS A 105 9.34 -9.76 13.38
C LYS A 105 9.11 -10.22 11.95
N LYS A 106 7.90 -9.96 11.45
CA LYS A 106 7.39 -10.43 10.16
C LYS A 106 6.57 -9.34 9.49
N VAL A 107 6.80 -9.15 8.19
CA VAL A 107 6.05 -8.23 7.33
C VAL A 107 5.40 -9.03 6.20
N GLY A 108 4.10 -9.27 6.31
CA GLY A 108 3.31 -9.93 5.26
C GLY A 108 2.75 -8.91 4.27
N GLY A 109 2.57 -9.34 3.03
CA GLY A 109 1.81 -8.61 2.02
C GLY A 109 0.84 -9.54 1.29
N VAL A 110 -0.40 -9.12 1.09
CA VAL A 110 -1.37 -9.83 0.24
C VAL A 110 -1.63 -8.97 -0.99
N GLU A 111 -1.41 -9.51 -2.18
CA GLU A 111 -1.59 -8.81 -3.44
C GLU A 111 -2.21 -9.71 -4.49
N LEU A 112 -3.29 -9.25 -5.12
CA LEU A 112 -4.05 -10.03 -6.10
C LEU A 112 -3.29 -10.18 -7.43
N SER A 113 -2.56 -9.15 -7.86
CA SER A 113 -1.84 -9.19 -9.13
C SER A 113 -0.50 -9.91 -9.03
N GLU A 114 -0.35 -11.03 -9.73
CA GLU A 114 0.90 -11.80 -9.80
C GLU A 114 2.09 -10.92 -10.21
N LYS A 115 1.86 -10.02 -11.18
CA LYS A 115 2.88 -9.07 -11.64
C LYS A 115 3.35 -8.15 -10.51
N LEU A 116 2.43 -7.64 -9.68
CA LEU A 116 2.79 -6.75 -8.56
C LEU A 116 3.43 -7.54 -7.43
N SER A 117 2.95 -8.74 -7.10
CA SER A 117 3.56 -9.63 -6.11
C SER A 117 5.00 -9.98 -6.48
N ARG A 118 5.27 -10.30 -7.76
CA ARG A 118 6.63 -10.51 -8.26
C ARG A 118 7.48 -9.24 -8.17
N THR A 119 6.93 -8.10 -8.56
CA THR A 119 7.64 -6.81 -8.45
C THR A 119 8.01 -6.50 -6.99
N THR A 120 7.12 -6.81 -6.04
CA THR A 120 7.38 -6.69 -4.61
C THR A 120 8.57 -7.54 -4.16
N GLN A 121 8.63 -8.81 -4.56
CA GLN A 121 9.77 -9.69 -4.26
C GLN A 121 11.08 -9.11 -4.81
N GLU A 122 11.08 -8.72 -6.09
CA GLU A 122 12.25 -8.15 -6.75
C GLU A 122 12.74 -6.89 -6.01
N ASN A 123 11.83 -5.99 -5.64
CA ASN A 123 12.13 -4.76 -4.91
C ASN A 123 12.71 -5.03 -3.52
N LEU A 124 12.04 -5.86 -2.71
CA LEU A 124 12.44 -6.14 -1.33
C LEU A 124 13.76 -6.91 -1.28
N ASN A 125 13.98 -7.85 -2.20
CA ASN A 125 15.26 -8.55 -2.35
C ASN A 125 16.39 -7.59 -2.74
N LYS A 126 16.12 -6.65 -3.67
CA LYS A 126 17.11 -5.64 -4.08
C LYS A 126 17.55 -4.75 -2.92
N GLU A 127 16.62 -4.42 -2.03
CA GLU A 127 16.89 -3.64 -0.81
C GLU A 127 17.33 -4.50 0.39
N LYS A 128 17.54 -5.81 0.20
CA LYS A 128 18.01 -6.76 1.21
C LYS A 128 17.10 -6.85 2.44
N ILE A 129 15.80 -6.65 2.25
CA ILE A 129 14.79 -6.93 3.28
C ILE A 129 14.58 -8.44 3.34
N SER A 130 14.67 -9.04 4.53
CA SER A 130 14.62 -10.50 4.71
C SER A 130 13.46 -10.99 5.57
N ASN A 131 12.83 -10.12 6.37
CA ASN A 131 11.73 -10.47 7.26
C ASN A 131 10.36 -10.31 6.60
N TYR A 132 10.27 -10.54 5.28
CA TYR A 132 9.02 -10.38 4.54
C TYR A 132 8.46 -11.69 4.00
N GLU A 133 7.15 -11.72 3.82
CA GLU A 133 6.42 -12.76 3.08
C GLU A 133 5.38 -12.11 2.18
N ILE A 134 5.14 -12.69 1.02
CA ILE A 134 4.24 -12.14 0.00
C ILE A 134 3.33 -13.24 -0.52
N PHE A 135 2.03 -13.00 -0.40
CA PHE A 135 0.99 -13.91 -0.84
C PHE A 135 0.33 -13.32 -2.08
N ASN A 136 0.45 -14.03 -3.21
CA ASN A 136 -0.31 -13.67 -4.41
C ASN A 136 -1.71 -14.29 -4.33
N GLU A 137 -2.59 -13.66 -3.55
CA GLU A 137 -3.91 -14.18 -3.22
C GLU A 137 -4.96 -13.07 -3.14
N ASN A 138 -6.24 -13.46 -3.18
CA ASN A 138 -7.35 -12.56 -2.89
C ASN A 138 -7.50 -12.40 -1.37
N ALA A 139 -7.49 -11.15 -0.88
CA ALA A 139 -7.67 -10.84 0.53
C ALA A 139 -9.00 -11.39 1.11
N ALA A 140 -10.06 -11.49 0.29
CA ALA A 140 -11.34 -12.08 0.71
C ALA A 140 -11.26 -13.58 1.04
N THR A 141 -10.24 -14.30 0.55
CA THR A 141 -10.06 -15.75 0.76
C THR A 141 -8.79 -16.09 1.54
N PHE A 142 -7.92 -15.10 1.81
CA PHE A 142 -6.74 -15.29 2.65
C PHE A 142 -7.12 -15.79 4.05
N ASN A 143 -6.34 -16.71 4.61
CA ASN A 143 -6.68 -17.40 5.86
C ASN A 143 -5.58 -17.41 6.93
N GLN A 144 -4.39 -16.87 6.64
CA GLN A 144 -3.24 -16.85 7.57
C GLN A 144 -3.22 -15.59 8.44
N TYR A 145 -4.39 -15.01 8.72
CA TYR A 145 -4.53 -13.79 9.51
C TYR A 145 -4.06 -13.93 10.96
N ASN A 146 -4.12 -15.14 11.52
CA ASN A 146 -3.71 -15.45 12.90
C ASN A 146 -2.20 -15.29 13.15
N GLU A 147 -1.39 -15.17 12.09
CA GLU A 147 0.05 -14.89 12.18
C GLU A 147 0.38 -13.41 12.36
N TYR A 148 -0.62 -12.52 12.29
CA TYR A 148 -0.45 -11.07 12.29
C TYR A 148 -1.34 -10.41 13.33
N ASN A 149 -0.78 -9.46 14.07
CA ASN A 149 -1.50 -8.67 15.07
C ASN A 149 -1.63 -7.18 14.69
N TYR A 150 -0.97 -6.76 13.62
CA TYR A 150 -1.20 -5.47 12.97
C TYR A 150 -1.67 -5.69 11.54
N ILE A 151 -2.77 -5.06 11.15
CA ILE A 151 -3.31 -5.12 9.79
C ILE A 151 -3.32 -3.72 9.22
N TYR A 152 -2.60 -3.50 8.13
CA TYR A 152 -2.62 -2.26 7.38
C TYR A 152 -3.52 -2.36 6.15
N MET A 153 -4.32 -1.32 5.93
CA MET A 153 -5.20 -1.19 4.77
C MET A 153 -5.18 0.24 4.25
N PHE A 154 -4.94 0.41 2.94
CA PHE A 154 -5.04 1.69 2.25
C PHE A 154 -6.26 1.66 1.32
N ASN A 155 -7.38 2.26 1.74
CA ASN A 155 -8.64 2.26 0.99
C ASN A 155 -8.99 0.87 0.38
N PRO A 156 -9.14 -0.16 1.22
CA PRO A 156 -9.13 -1.55 0.83
C PRO A 156 -10.44 -1.90 0.11
N PHE A 157 -10.37 -1.98 -1.22
CA PHE A 157 -11.28 -2.73 -2.09
C PHE A 157 -12.80 -2.44 -1.91
N PRO A 158 -13.68 -2.97 -2.78
CA PRO A 158 -15.12 -2.77 -2.64
C PRO A 158 -15.67 -3.34 -1.32
N SER A 159 -16.81 -2.81 -0.85
CA SER A 159 -17.43 -3.18 0.44
C SER A 159 -17.59 -4.70 0.65
N ALA A 160 -17.86 -5.47 -0.41
CA ALA A 160 -17.98 -6.92 -0.34
C ALA A 160 -16.67 -7.61 0.10
N VAL A 161 -15.53 -7.19 -0.45
CA VAL A 161 -14.21 -7.72 -0.09
C VAL A 161 -13.88 -7.34 1.35
N MET A 162 -14.17 -6.09 1.75
CA MET A 162 -13.95 -5.62 3.12
C MET A 162 -14.72 -6.47 4.15
N LYS A 163 -16.00 -6.77 3.89
CA LYS A 163 -16.81 -7.65 4.77
C LYS A 163 -16.21 -9.04 4.91
N SER A 164 -15.71 -9.62 3.81
CA SER A 164 -15.04 -10.93 3.84
C SER A 164 -13.75 -10.88 4.66
N VAL A 165 -12.94 -9.83 4.50
CA VAL A 165 -11.71 -9.64 5.30
C VAL A 165 -12.01 -9.56 6.79
N ILE A 166 -12.98 -8.73 7.21
CA ILE A 166 -13.35 -8.61 8.62
C ILE A 166 -13.88 -9.94 9.17
N ASN A 167 -14.77 -10.62 8.44
CA ASN A 167 -15.28 -11.94 8.85
C ASN A 167 -14.15 -12.98 9.00
N ASN A 168 -13.15 -12.96 8.11
CA ASN A 168 -12.02 -13.87 8.20
C ASN A 168 -11.10 -13.51 9.38
N LEU A 169 -10.86 -12.23 9.65
CA LEU A 169 -10.13 -11.78 10.83
C LEU A 169 -10.83 -12.23 12.12
N GLU A 170 -12.14 -12.05 12.22
CA GLU A 170 -12.94 -12.49 13.37
C GLU A 170 -12.88 -14.01 13.56
N LYS A 171 -13.04 -14.77 12.48
CA LYS A 171 -12.99 -16.25 12.51
C LYS A 171 -11.62 -16.81 12.89
N THR A 172 -10.54 -16.15 12.46
CA THR A 172 -9.17 -16.63 12.71
C THR A 172 -8.63 -16.17 14.05
N ASN A 173 -9.22 -15.15 14.68
CA ASN A 173 -8.85 -14.65 15.99
C ASN A 173 -9.45 -15.48 17.15
N LEU A 174 -9.30 -16.81 17.09
CA LEU A 174 -9.88 -17.74 18.08
C LEU A 174 -9.35 -17.53 19.50
N ASP A 175 -8.14 -16.98 19.63
CA ASP A 175 -7.46 -16.74 20.91
C ASP A 175 -7.85 -15.38 21.54
N ASN A 176 -8.77 -14.61 20.94
CA ASN A 176 -9.12 -13.24 21.34
C ASN A 176 -7.88 -12.32 21.49
N LYS A 177 -6.89 -12.49 20.61
CA LYS A 177 -5.71 -11.63 20.58
C LYS A 177 -6.14 -10.22 20.17
N ARG A 178 -5.44 -9.22 20.71
CA ARG A 178 -5.63 -7.83 20.27
C ARG A 178 -5.09 -7.70 18.84
N ILE A 179 -5.95 -7.29 17.91
CA ILE A 179 -5.58 -6.95 16.53
C ILE A 179 -5.69 -5.43 16.39
N THR A 180 -4.61 -4.79 15.94
CA THR A 180 -4.58 -3.37 15.63
C THR A 180 -4.78 -3.17 14.14
N ILE A 181 -5.84 -2.46 13.75
CA ILE A 181 -6.10 -2.13 12.34
C ILE A 181 -5.67 -0.68 12.06
N ILE A 182 -4.75 -0.50 11.13
CA ILE A 182 -4.34 0.82 10.62
C ILE A 182 -5.04 1.02 9.27
N TYR A 183 -6.16 1.75 9.29
CA TYR A 183 -6.99 1.98 8.11
C TYR A 183 -6.78 3.40 7.57
N HIS A 184 -5.97 3.52 6.52
CA HIS A 184 -5.77 4.77 5.82
C HIS A 184 -6.88 5.01 4.78
N HIS A 185 -7.55 6.16 4.86
CA HIS A 185 -8.71 6.56 4.03
C HIS A 185 -9.94 5.63 4.21
N PRO A 186 -10.63 5.72 5.36
CA PRO A 186 -11.65 4.76 5.79
C PRO A 186 -13.02 4.91 5.10
N VAL A 187 -13.12 4.52 3.83
CA VAL A 187 -14.38 4.62 3.06
C VAL A 187 -15.43 3.60 3.51
N CYS A 188 -15.01 2.40 3.92
CA CYS A 188 -15.89 1.31 4.35
C CYS A 188 -15.77 1.01 5.86
N HIS A 189 -15.57 2.02 6.72
CA HIS A 189 -15.38 1.82 8.16
C HIS A 189 -16.58 1.20 8.88
N GLU A 190 -17.79 1.35 8.33
CA GLU A 190 -19.02 0.74 8.88
C GLU A 190 -18.94 -0.79 9.00
N ALA A 191 -18.04 -1.44 8.25
CA ALA A 191 -17.81 -2.88 8.36
C ALA A 191 -17.07 -3.28 9.66
N ILE A 192 -16.49 -2.34 10.39
CA ILE A 192 -15.73 -2.57 11.62
C ILE A 192 -16.58 -2.11 12.82
N THR A 193 -17.05 -3.04 13.64
CA THR A 193 -18.09 -2.81 14.67
C THR A 193 -17.55 -2.39 16.06
N GLY A 194 -16.27 -2.03 16.18
CA GLY A 194 -15.65 -1.69 17.47
C GLY A 194 -14.36 -0.86 17.41
N GLY A 195 -14.18 -0.06 16.34
CA GLY A 195 -12.97 0.74 16.12
C GLY A 195 -13.06 2.18 16.66
N VAL A 196 -11.90 2.77 16.95
CA VAL A 196 -11.72 4.23 17.00
C VAL A 196 -11.12 4.63 15.65
N PHE A 197 -11.84 5.44 14.86
CA PHE A 197 -11.46 5.84 13.49
C PHE A 197 -10.98 7.27 13.43
#